data_AF-K3WNB1-F1
#
_entry.id   AF-K3WNB1-F1
#
_cell.length_a   1.000
_cell.length_b   1.000
_cell.length_c   1.000
_cell.angle_alpha   90.00
_cell.angle_beta   90.00
_cell.angle_gamma   90.00
#
_symmetry.space_group_name_H-M   'P 1'
#
loop_
_entity.id
_entity.type
_entity.pdbx_description
1 polymer ?
#
loop_
_entity_poly.entity_id
_entity_poly.type
_entity_poly.pdbx_seq_one_letter_code
_entity_poly.pdbx_strand_id
1 'polypeptide(L)' 'MLRHEASNGLNKLGSIADNKEILKVATERNVRPIIEKLSMSRVNKGFQKMCDGKARYRVVLKN' A
#
# COMPACT_ATOMS: atom_id res chain seq x y z
N MET A 1 0.58 34.98 16.14
CA MET A 1 1.58 33.96 15.80
C MET A 1 1.25 32.70 16.61
N LEU A 2 0.40 31.80 16.09
CA LEU A 2 0.02 30.56 16.79
C LEU A 2 0.89 29.42 16.25
N ARG A 3 1.69 28.81 17.12
CA ARG A 3 2.53 27.65 16.81
C ARG A 3 1.64 26.42 16.74
N HIS A 4 1.60 25.78 15.58
CA HIS A 4 0.93 24.49 15.41
C HIS A 4 1.85 23.41 16.00
N GLU A 5 1.44 22.81 17.12
CA GLU A 5 2.14 21.65 17.66
C GLU A 5 2.05 20.50 16.65
N ALA A 6 3.21 19.94 16.29
CA ALA A 6 3.28 18.77 15.44
C ALA A 6 2.87 17.55 16.26
N SER A 7 1.66 17.05 16.04
CA SER A 7 1.25 15.73 16.52
C SER A 7 2.08 14.66 15.80
N ASN A 8 3.03 14.04 16.51
CA ASN A 8 3.74 12.86 16.03
C ASN A 8 2.84 11.62 16.17
N GLY A 9 1.77 11.58 15.37
CA GLY A 9 0.81 10.47 15.35
C GLY A 9 1.43 9.20 14.76
N LEU A 10 1.79 8.24 15.61
CA LEU A 10 2.17 6.89 15.18
C LEU A 10 0.93 6.03 15.03
N ASN A 11 0.32 6.00 13.84
CA ASN A 11 -0.66 4.99 13.47
C ASN A 11 -0.07 4.05 12.41
N LYS A 12 0.19 2.80 12.78
CA LYS A 12 0.84 1.82 11.89
C LYS A 12 -0.17 1.03 11.03
N LEU A 13 -1.42 0.87 11.50
CA LEU A 13 -2.50 0.13 10.82
C LEU A 13 -3.87 0.70 11.27
N GLY A 14 -4.72 1.10 10.31
CA GLY A 14 -6.06 1.67 10.59
C GLY A 14 -7.10 0.64 11.05
N SER A 15 -8.19 1.11 11.66
CA SER A 15 -9.31 0.27 12.13
C SER A 15 -10.09 -0.36 10.96
N ILE A 16 -10.96 -1.35 11.24
CA ILE A 16 -11.86 -1.91 10.21
C ILE A 16 -12.78 -0.82 9.64
N ALA A 17 -13.26 0.10 10.47
CA ALA A 17 -14.09 1.21 10.02
C ALA A 17 -13.31 2.14 9.09
N ASP A 18 -12.08 2.52 9.49
CA ASP A 18 -11.19 3.37 8.69
C ASP A 18 -10.89 2.71 7.33
N ASN A 19 -10.62 1.41 7.31
CA ASN A 19 -10.35 0.68 6.08
C ASN A 19 -11.55 0.68 5.12
N LYS A 20 -12.78 0.54 5.64
CA LYS A 20 -14.00 0.62 4.81
C LYS A 20 -14.16 2.01 4.20
N GLU A 21 -13.90 3.06 4.97
CA GLU A 21 -13.96 4.43 4.50
C GLU A 21 -12.89 4.71 3.42
N ILE A 22 -11.65 4.29 3.67
CA ILE A 22 -10.55 4.45 2.72
C ILE A 22 -10.83 3.70 1.42
N LEU A 23 -11.35 2.47 1.47
CA LEU A 23 -11.71 1.71 0.27
C LEU A 23 -12.83 2.39 -0.53
N LYS A 24 -13.81 2.99 0.15
CA LYS A 24 -14.87 3.78 -0.48
C LYS A 24 -14.28 4.98 -1.23
N VAL A 25 -13.48 5.80 -0.55
CA VAL A 25 -12.84 6.98 -1.15
C VAL A 25 -11.93 6.58 -2.32
N ALA A 26 -11.14 5.51 -2.17
CA ALA A 26 -10.26 5.03 -3.24
C ALA A 26 -11.05 4.59 -4.47
N THR A 27 -12.24 4.03 -4.29
CA THR A 27 -13.13 3.66 -5.39
C THR A 27 -13.70 4.90 -6.07
N GLU A 28 -14.30 5.82 -5.30
CA GLU A 28 -14.94 7.05 -5.78
C GLU A 28 -13.96 7.98 -6.52
N ARG A 29 -12.71 8.06 -6.05
CA ARG A 29 -11.67 8.91 -6.63
C ARG A 29 -10.77 8.18 -7.63
N ASN A 30 -11.08 6.93 -7.96
CA ASN A 30 -10.28 6.06 -8.83
C ASN A 30 -8.79 5.97 -8.42
N VAL A 31 -8.51 5.97 -7.13
CA VAL A 31 -7.14 5.77 -6.61
C VAL A 31 -6.81 4.29 -6.72
N ARG A 32 -5.73 3.97 -7.44
CA ARG A 32 -5.25 2.60 -7.67
C ARG A 32 -3.75 2.53 -7.43
N PRO A 33 -3.23 1.47 -6.79
CA PRO A 33 -1.80 1.28 -6.67
C PRO A 33 -1.19 0.95 -8.05
N ILE A 34 0.04 1.41 -8.28
CA ILE A 34 0.85 0.91 -9.38
C ILE A 34 1.33 -0.48 -8.99
N ILE A 35 0.95 -1.49 -9.76
CA ILE A 35 1.23 -2.90 -9.42
C ILE A 35 2.04 -3.60 -10.51
N GLU A 36 2.85 -4.54 -10.05
CA GLU A 36 3.48 -5.58 -10.87
C GLU A 36 2.85 -6.93 -10.54
N LYS A 37 2.17 -7.55 -11.51
CA LYS A 37 1.52 -8.86 -11.31
C LYS A 37 2.51 -9.99 -11.60
N LEU A 38 2.58 -10.97 -10.70
CA LEU A 38 3.32 -12.22 -10.89
C LEU A 38 2.43 -13.42 -10.57
N SER A 39 2.69 -14.56 -11.20
CA SER A 39 2.05 -15.83 -10.79
C SER A 39 2.52 -16.20 -9.39
N MET A 40 1.63 -16.79 -8.58
CA MET A 40 1.96 -17.36 -7.27
C MET A 40 3.16 -18.32 -7.33
N SER A 41 3.30 -19.09 -8.41
CA SER A 41 4.45 -20.00 -8.65
C SER A 41 5.81 -19.29 -8.68
N ARG A 42 5.82 -17.96 -8.83
CA ARG A 42 7.03 -17.13 -8.94
C ARG A 42 7.22 -16.21 -7.73
N VAL A 43 6.60 -16.50 -6.59
CA VAL A 43 6.67 -15.69 -5.37
C VAL A 43 8.10 -15.31 -4.97
N ASN A 44 9.04 -16.26 -5.01
CA ASN A 44 10.44 -16.01 -4.63
C ASN A 44 11.11 -14.97 -5.54
N LYS A 45 10.78 -14.96 -6.83
CA LYS A 45 11.25 -13.92 -7.75
C LYS A 45 10.68 -12.55 -7.39
N GLY A 46 9.39 -12.49 -7.04
CA GLY A 46 8.75 -11.26 -6.59
C GLY A 46 9.39 -10.70 -5.32
N PHE A 47 9.68 -11.59 -4.36
CA PHE A 47 10.37 -11.24 -3.13
C PHE A 47 11.78 -10.68 -3.39
N GLN A 48 12.59 -11.36 -4.21
CA GLN A 48 13.94 -10.87 -4.54
C GLN A 48 13.90 -9.48 -5.18
N LYS A 49 12.94 -9.21 -6.09
CA LYS A 49 12.79 -7.88 -6.69
C LYS A 49 12.49 -6.79 -5.66
N MET A 50 11.75 -7.10 -4.60
CA MET A 50 11.46 -6.16 -3.52
C MET A 50 12.74 -5.86 -2.71
N CYS A 51 13.50 -6.89 -2.31
CA CYS A 51 14.77 -6.73 -1.59
C CYS A 51 15.81 -5.95 -2.42
N ASP A 52 15.86 -6.20 -3.72
CA ASP A 52 16.77 -5.52 -4.65
C ASP A 52 16.35 -4.07 -4.97
N GLY A 53 15.19 -3.59 -4.51
CA GLY A 53 14.65 -2.28 -4.89
C GLY A 53 14.19 -2.17 -6.35
N LYS A 54 14.03 -3.31 -7.05
CA LYS A 54 13.65 -3.39 -8.47
C LYS A 54 12.15 -3.60 -8.69
N ALA A 55 11.36 -3.67 -7.61
CA ALA A 55 9.91 -3.79 -7.70
C ALA A 55 9.28 -2.45 -8.12
N ARG A 56 8.28 -2.50 -9.00
CA ARG A 56 7.48 -1.30 -9.34
C ARG A 56 6.47 -0.98 -8.23
N TYR A 57 6.95 -0.43 -7.12
CA TYR A 57 6.21 -0.08 -5.89
C TYR A 57 5.55 -1.27 -5.16
N ARG A 58 4.71 -2.07 -5.83
CA ARG A 58 3.95 -3.18 -5.24
C ARG A 58 3.92 -4.40 -6.15
N VAL A 59 4.44 -5.52 -5.67
CA VAL A 59 4.22 -6.84 -6.30
C VAL A 59 2.87 -7.38 -5.83
N VAL A 60 2.04 -7.85 -6.76
CA VAL A 60 0.78 -8.55 -6.48
C VAL A 60 0.85 -9.93 -7.09
N LEU A 61 0.62 -10.96 -6.27
CA LEU A 61 0.59 -12.33 -6.74
C LEU A 61 -0.82 -12.71 -7.20
N LYS A 62 -0.90 -13.46 -8.30
CA LYS A 62 -2.14 -13.98 -8.87
C LYS A 62 -2.05 -15.49 -9.00
N ASN A 63 -3.11 -16.19 -8.59
CA ASN A 63 -3.29 -17.63 -8.83
C ASN A 63 -3.81 -17.86 -10.25
#